data_AF-A0A409XEW0-F1
#
_entry.id   AF-A0A409XEW0-F1
#
_cell.length_a   1.000
_cell.length_b   1.000
_cell.length_c   1.000
_cell.angle_alpha   90.00
_cell.angle_beta   90.00
_cell.angle_gamma   90.00
#
_symmetry.space_group_name_H-M   'P 1'
#
loop_
_entity.id
_entity.type
_entity.pdbx_description
1 polymer ?
#
loop_
_entity_poly.entity_id
_entity_poly.type
_entity_poly.pdbx_seq_one_letter_code
_entity_poly.pdbx_strand_id
1 'polypeptide(L)'
;MQFSFATIAAIFIAGAHLISASPAPAEAVTDGDSTALVPSFGINIGSTFNNVVAWVDGQSKCNNVIIAARGTNFCGHSFNLNGRTFTANGCGGPLWVTEGSSNTFWANCGPLSEADECGVQTNYHCL
;
A
#
# COMPACT_ATOMS: atom_id res chain seq x y z
N MET A 1 -34.47 37.11 -31.41
CA MET A 1 -33.84 36.12 -32.30
C MET A 1 -34.50 34.78 -31.98
N GLN A 2 -35.31 34.28 -32.90
CA GLN A 2 -36.21 33.14 -32.71
C GLN A 2 -35.52 31.89 -33.27
N PHE A 3 -35.30 30.89 -32.42
CA PHE A 3 -34.85 29.56 -32.84
C PHE A 3 -35.99 28.56 -32.61
N SER A 4 -36.53 28.05 -33.72
CA SER A 4 -37.52 26.98 -33.73
C SER A 4 -36.86 25.60 -33.72
N PHE A 5 -37.62 24.64 -33.20
CA PHE A 5 -37.27 23.28 -32.83
C PHE A 5 -37.32 22.25 -33.98
N ALA A 6 -36.87 21.03 -33.63
CA ALA A 6 -37.02 19.72 -34.27
C ALA A 6 -35.85 19.35 -35.22
N THR A 7 -35.24 18.17 -35.13
CA THR A 7 -35.90 16.86 -35.12
C THR A 7 -34.93 15.76 -34.62
N ILE A 8 -35.47 14.85 -33.81
CA ILE A 8 -34.87 13.57 -33.41
C ILE A 8 -34.88 12.63 -34.62
N ALA A 9 -33.77 11.98 -34.94
CA ALA A 9 -33.79 10.79 -35.79
C ALA A 9 -32.82 9.73 -35.24
N ALA A 10 -33.44 8.70 -34.66
CA ALA A 10 -32.77 7.48 -34.23
C ALA A 10 -32.46 6.58 -35.45
N ILE A 11 -31.19 6.20 -35.47
CA ILE A 11 -30.54 4.94 -35.89
C ILE A 11 -31.41 3.76 -36.37
N PHE A 12 -30.96 3.10 -37.45
CA PHE A 12 -30.54 1.67 -37.53
C PHE A 12 -31.00 0.86 -38.78
N ILE A 13 -29.98 0.25 -39.41
CA ILE A 13 -29.87 -1.08 -40.06
C ILE A 13 -30.39 -1.27 -41.50
N ALA A 14 -29.42 -1.33 -42.42
CA ALA A 14 -29.27 -2.34 -43.47
C ALA A 14 -27.80 -2.29 -43.92
N GLY A 15 -27.02 -3.35 -44.14
CA GLY A 15 -27.23 -4.79 -44.09
C GLY A 15 -25.85 -5.46 -44.21
N ALA A 16 -25.77 -6.68 -43.67
CA ALA A 16 -24.81 -7.77 -43.85
C ALA A 16 -23.54 -7.53 -44.70
N HIS A 17 -22.36 -7.84 -44.14
CA HIS A 17 -21.41 -8.79 -44.74
C HIS A 17 -20.60 -9.50 -43.64
N LEU A 18 -20.60 -10.84 -43.71
CA LEU A 18 -19.92 -11.77 -42.81
C LEU A 18 -18.42 -11.81 -43.14
N ILE A 19 -17.56 -11.53 -42.17
CA ILE A 19 -16.20 -12.07 -42.14
C ILE A 19 -16.03 -12.71 -40.77
N SER A 20 -16.01 -14.04 -40.79
CA SER A 20 -15.70 -14.90 -39.66
C SER A 20 -14.24 -14.66 -39.23
N ALA A 21 -14.05 -14.00 -38.08
CA ALA A 21 -12.85 -14.15 -37.28
C ALA A 21 -13.27 -14.85 -35.99
N SER A 22 -12.83 -16.10 -35.81
CA SER A 22 -12.95 -16.78 -34.51
C SER A 22 -12.37 -15.88 -33.43
N PRO A 23 -13.10 -15.54 -32.36
CA PRO A 23 -12.43 -15.10 -31.15
C PRO A 23 -11.62 -16.29 -30.64
N ALA A 24 -10.29 -16.13 -30.60
CA ALA A 24 -9.47 -16.95 -29.73
C ALA A 24 -10.12 -16.95 -28.33
N PRO A 25 -10.14 -18.09 -27.61
CA PRO A 25 -10.63 -18.07 -26.24
C PRO A 25 -9.80 -17.02 -25.51
N ALA A 26 -10.46 -15.95 -25.06
CA ALA A 26 -9.88 -15.04 -24.10
C ALA A 26 -9.49 -15.92 -22.92
N GLU A 27 -8.19 -16.13 -22.74
CA GLU A 27 -7.66 -16.71 -21.52
C GLU A 27 -8.23 -15.84 -20.42
N ALA A 28 -9.15 -16.43 -19.65
CA ALA A 28 -9.65 -15.81 -18.45
C ALA A 28 -8.41 -15.49 -17.64
N VAL A 29 -8.07 -14.21 -17.56
CA VAL A 29 -7.14 -13.75 -16.54
C VAL A 29 -7.87 -14.13 -15.26
N THR A 30 -7.40 -15.22 -14.65
CA THR A 30 -7.68 -15.44 -13.25
C THR A 30 -7.12 -14.21 -12.59
N ASP A 31 -8.00 -13.24 -12.29
CA ASP A 31 -7.77 -12.30 -11.22
C ASP A 31 -7.32 -13.18 -10.06
N GLY A 32 -6.00 -13.24 -9.88
CA GLY A 32 -5.43 -13.65 -8.63
C GLY A 32 -5.99 -12.62 -7.68
N ASP A 33 -7.09 -12.99 -7.03
CA ASP A 33 -7.58 -12.40 -5.81
C ASP A 33 -6.40 -12.46 -4.84
N SER A 34 -5.50 -11.48 -5.00
CA SER A 34 -4.64 -11.02 -3.94
C SER A 34 -5.63 -10.45 -2.96
N THR A 35 -6.21 -11.33 -2.14
CA THR A 35 -6.80 -10.95 -0.88
C THR A 35 -5.76 -10.08 -0.22
N ALA A 36 -5.91 -8.76 -0.34
CA ALA A 36 -5.10 -7.81 0.38
C ALA A 36 -5.30 -8.22 1.84
N LEU A 37 -4.24 -8.77 2.44
CA LEU A 37 -4.31 -9.14 3.85
C LEU A 37 -4.60 -7.84 4.58
N VAL A 38 -5.77 -7.76 5.21
CA VAL A 38 -6.06 -6.65 6.11
C VAL A 38 -5.03 -6.77 7.24
N PRO A 39 -4.16 -5.77 7.43
CA PRO A 39 -3.14 -5.85 8.46
C PRO A 39 -3.82 -6.04 9.82
N SER A 40 -3.42 -7.09 10.54
CA SER A 40 -4.06 -7.42 11.83
C SER A 40 -3.73 -6.42 12.94
N PHE A 41 -2.75 -5.55 12.71
CA PHE A 41 -2.34 -4.46 13.59
C PHE A 41 -1.59 -3.40 12.79
N GLY A 42 -1.61 -2.15 13.27
CA GLY A 42 -0.80 -1.07 12.71
C GLY A 42 0.66 -1.15 13.16
N ILE A 43 1.56 -0.64 12.31
CA ILE A 43 2.99 -0.53 12.65
C ILE A 43 3.34 0.95 12.72
N ASN A 44 3.91 1.37 13.84
CA ASN A 44 4.49 2.69 13.97
C ASN A 44 5.99 2.62 13.70
N ILE A 45 6.53 3.64 13.02
CA ILE A 45 7.95 3.80 12.76
C ILE A 45 8.38 5.17 13.29
N GLY A 46 9.53 5.19 13.96
CA GLY A 46 10.05 6.37 14.59
C GLY A 46 11.56 6.35 14.66
N SER A 47 12.10 7.29 15.43
CA SER A 47 13.54 7.40 15.65
C SER A 47 13.86 7.69 17.11
N THR A 48 14.94 7.07 17.57
CA THR A 48 15.60 7.41 18.84
C THR A 48 16.80 8.31 18.57
N PHE A 49 17.63 8.58 19.58
CA PHE A 49 18.91 9.25 19.36
C PHE A 49 19.83 8.48 18.39
N ASN A 50 19.82 7.15 18.43
CA ASN A 50 20.79 6.32 17.69
C ASN A 50 20.18 5.46 16.58
N ASN A 51 18.88 5.19 16.61
CA ASN A 51 18.25 4.16 15.77
C ASN A 51 16.95 4.65 15.12
N VAL A 52 16.63 4.10 13.96
CA VAL A 52 15.26 4.02 13.45
C VAL A 52 14.62 2.77 14.07
N VAL A 53 13.41 2.92 14.61
CA VAL A 53 12.75 1.90 15.41
C VAL A 53 11.30 1.71 14.96
N ALA A 54 10.74 0.54 15.23
CA ALA A 54 9.33 0.24 14.99
C ALA A 54 8.66 -0.37 16.23
N TRP A 55 7.35 -0.21 16.35
CA TRP A 55 6.54 -0.85 17.38
C TRP A 55 5.13 -1.11 16.86
N VAL A 56 4.40 -1.98 17.56
CA VAL A 56 3.00 -2.26 17.24
C VAL A 56 2.13 -1.09 17.70
N ASP A 57 1.21 -0.66 16.85
CA ASP A 57 0.26 0.38 17.20
C ASP A 57 -0.61 0.00 18.41
N GLY A 58 -0.92 0.99 19.24
CA GLY A 58 -1.58 0.79 20.54
C GLY A 58 -0.69 0.18 21.63
N GLN A 59 0.56 -0.21 21.33
CA GLN A 59 1.56 -0.57 22.34
C GLN A 59 2.49 0.59 22.67
N SER A 60 3.13 0.53 23.85
CA SER A 60 4.11 1.55 24.26
C SER A 60 5.31 1.55 23.32
N LYS A 61 5.65 2.73 22.78
CA LYS A 61 6.83 2.95 21.94
C LYS A 61 8.16 2.67 22.66
N CYS A 62 8.13 2.47 23.97
CA CYS A 62 9.31 2.09 24.76
C CYS A 62 9.74 0.64 24.55
N ASN A 63 8.82 -0.21 24.08
CA ASN A 63 9.10 -1.61 23.72
C ASN A 63 9.33 -1.74 22.21
N ASN A 64 10.07 -0.80 21.63
CA ASN A 64 10.37 -0.79 20.21
C ASN A 64 11.43 -1.82 19.82
N VAL A 65 11.49 -2.10 18.53
CA VAL A 65 12.55 -2.89 17.89
C VAL A 65 13.36 -2.01 16.97
N ILE A 66 14.65 -2.26 16.88
CA ILE A 66 15.55 -1.52 16.01
C ILE A 66 15.42 -2.05 14.58
N ILE A 67 15.24 -1.14 13.62
CA ILE A 67 15.26 -1.42 12.19
C ILE A 67 16.66 -1.18 11.62
N ALA A 68 17.21 0.01 11.89
CA ALA A 68 18.49 0.45 11.36
C ALA A 68 19.09 1.56 12.25
N ALA A 69 20.37 1.90 12.02
CA ALA A 69 20.99 3.05 12.67
C ALA A 69 20.38 4.36 12.15
N ARG A 70 20.23 5.37 13.02
CA ARG A 70 19.75 6.70 12.62
C ARG A 70 20.72 7.32 11.61
N GLY A 71 20.16 7.98 10.60
CA GLY A 71 20.93 8.56 9.50
C GLY A 71 21.29 7.57 8.38
N THR A 72 20.92 6.29 8.52
CA THR A 72 20.99 5.30 7.44
C THR A 72 19.62 5.11 6.80
N ASN A 73 19.60 4.58 5.57
CA ASN A 73 18.36 4.20 4.91
C ASN A 73 17.84 2.92 5.57
N PHE A 74 16.68 2.98 6.22
CA PHE A 74 16.07 1.83 6.89
C PHE A 74 15.25 0.93 5.96
N CYS A 75 15.03 1.33 4.70
CA CYS A 75 14.32 0.48 3.76
C CYS A 75 15.17 -0.69 3.27
N GLY A 76 14.52 -1.83 3.05
CA GLY A 76 15.18 -3.09 2.75
C GLY A 76 15.76 -3.80 4.00
N HIS A 77 15.77 -3.13 5.16
CA HIS A 77 16.13 -3.77 6.43
C HIS A 77 14.92 -4.51 6.99
N SER A 78 15.10 -5.79 7.29
CA SER A 78 14.08 -6.58 7.97
C SER A 78 14.11 -6.35 9.47
N PHE A 79 12.92 -6.29 10.08
CA PHE A 79 12.73 -6.16 11.52
C PHE A 79 11.62 -7.11 11.99
N ASN A 80 11.69 -7.55 13.24
CA ASN A 80 10.71 -8.48 13.80
C ASN A 80 9.77 -7.76 14.76
N LEU A 81 8.46 -7.86 14.52
CA LEU A 81 7.41 -7.36 15.41
C LEU A 81 6.36 -8.44 15.62
N ASN A 82 5.95 -8.65 16.86
CA ASN A 82 4.86 -9.57 17.22
C ASN A 82 5.03 -10.99 16.60
N GLY A 83 6.26 -11.49 16.55
CA GLY A 83 6.59 -12.81 15.99
C GLY A 83 6.61 -12.89 14.45
N ARG A 84 6.48 -11.75 13.75
CA ARG A 84 6.47 -11.67 12.29
C ARG A 84 7.63 -10.81 11.80
N THR A 85 8.16 -11.14 10.63
CA THR A 85 9.24 -10.37 10.00
C THR A 85 8.64 -9.41 8.98
N PHE A 86 9.05 -8.14 9.07
CA PHE A 86 8.60 -7.07 8.19
C PHE A 86 9.79 -6.39 7.54
N THR A 87 9.55 -5.74 6.41
CA THR A 87 10.52 -4.90 5.72
C THR A 87 9.86 -3.58 5.35
N ALA A 88 10.51 -2.47 5.65
CA ALA A 88 10.07 -1.15 5.20
C ALA A 88 10.59 -0.90 3.77
N ASN A 89 9.76 -0.26 2.94
CA ASN A 89 10.05 -0.01 1.53
C ASN A 89 9.61 1.40 1.12
N GLY A 90 10.23 1.94 0.07
CA GLY A 90 9.83 3.26 -0.46
C GLY A 90 10.45 4.46 0.26
N CYS A 91 11.53 4.28 1.02
CA CYS A 91 12.27 5.37 1.65
C CYS A 91 12.76 6.36 0.59
N GLY A 92 12.33 7.62 0.68
CA GLY A 92 12.53 8.64 -0.35
C GLY A 92 11.30 8.91 -1.23
N GLY A 93 10.21 8.17 -1.01
CA GLY A 93 8.90 8.36 -1.63
C GLY A 93 7.78 7.93 -0.68
N PRO A 94 6.64 7.45 -1.23
CA PRO A 94 5.60 6.81 -0.42
C PRO A 94 6.19 5.62 0.33
N LEU A 95 6.01 5.59 1.66
CA LEU A 95 6.53 4.52 2.51
C LEU A 95 5.46 3.41 2.66
N TRP A 96 5.86 2.15 2.59
CA TRP A 96 4.99 1.00 2.88
C TRP A 96 5.76 -0.14 3.54
N VAL A 97 5.04 -1.08 4.14
CA VAL A 97 5.60 -2.26 4.79
C VAL A 97 5.17 -3.53 4.07
N THR A 98 6.08 -4.49 3.97
CA THR A 98 5.82 -5.86 3.51
C THR A 98 6.12 -6.86 4.61
N GLU A 99 5.44 -8.01 4.60
CA GLU A 99 5.63 -9.11 5.53
C GLU A 99 6.32 -10.31 4.86
N GLY A 100 7.23 -10.94 5.62
CA GLY A 100 7.81 -12.24 5.33
C GLY A 100 8.77 -12.26 4.14
N SER A 101 9.28 -13.45 3.82
CA SER A 101 10.20 -13.67 2.69
C SER A 101 9.55 -13.44 1.32
N SER A 102 8.22 -13.55 1.26
CA SER A 102 7.44 -13.34 0.04
C SER A 102 7.21 -11.86 -0.28
N ASN A 103 7.63 -10.95 0.61
CA ASN A 103 7.38 -9.50 0.51
C ASN A 103 5.90 -9.18 0.25
N THR A 104 5.00 -9.88 0.94
CA THR A 104 3.57 -9.64 0.82
C THR A 104 3.25 -8.26 1.36
N PHE A 105 2.50 -7.45 0.61
CA PHE A 105 2.10 -6.12 1.06
C PHE A 105 1.33 -6.21 2.39
N TRP A 106 1.72 -5.38 3.36
CA TRP A 106 1.08 -5.29 4.67
C TRP A 106 0.24 -4.01 4.79
N ALA A 107 0.89 -2.86 4.65
CA ALA A 107 0.26 -1.56 4.93
C ALA A 107 1.00 -0.42 4.23
N ASN A 108 0.26 0.65 3.93
CA ASN A 108 0.86 1.93 3.52
C ASN A 108 1.14 2.77 4.77
N CYS A 109 2.20 3.56 4.74
CA CYS A 109 2.59 4.40 5.86
C CYS A 109 2.33 5.87 5.57
N GLY A 110 1.64 6.54 6.49
CA GLY A 110 1.46 7.98 6.52
C GLY A 110 2.34 8.65 7.58
N PRO A 111 2.63 9.95 7.45
CA PRO A 111 3.30 10.69 8.51
C PRO A 111 2.43 10.72 9.77
N LEU A 112 3.04 10.49 10.92
CA LEU A 112 2.41 10.66 12.23
C LEU A 112 3.40 11.39 13.14
N SER A 113 2.90 12.38 13.87
CA SER A 113 3.67 13.13 14.87
C SER A 113 2.86 13.19 16.15
N GLU A 114 3.49 12.78 17.24
CA GLU A 114 2.93 12.73 18.58
C GLU A 114 4.04 13.00 19.60
N ALA A 115 3.69 13.14 20.87
CA ALA A 115 4.66 13.43 21.91
C ALA A 115 5.75 12.35 22.00
N ASP A 116 6.99 12.80 22.18
CA ASP A 116 8.12 11.93 22.42
C ASP A 116 7.94 11.24 23.78
N GLU A 117 8.21 9.94 23.80
CA GLU A 117 8.19 9.13 25.02
C GLU A 117 9.42 8.24 25.01
N CYS A 118 10.06 8.04 26.17
CA CYS A 118 11.25 7.19 26.34
C CYS A 118 12.36 7.40 25.28
N GLY A 119 12.49 8.64 24.79
CA GLY A 119 13.47 9.02 23.79
C GLY A 119 13.15 8.56 22.37
N VAL A 120 11.91 8.17 22.09
CA VAL A 120 11.40 7.77 20.77
C VAL A 120 10.50 8.88 20.23
N GLN A 121 10.87 9.42 19.09
CA GLN A 121 10.06 10.31 18.28
C GLN A 121 9.30 9.50 17.23
N THR A 122 7.99 9.68 17.14
CA THR A 122 7.16 9.02 16.11
C THR A 122 7.27 9.79 14.79
N ASN A 123 7.38 9.05 13.69
CA ASN A 123 7.51 9.63 12.36
C ASN A 123 6.44 9.14 11.39
N TYR A 124 6.07 7.86 11.48
CA TYR A 124 5.11 7.23 10.57
C TYR A 124 4.19 6.25 11.28
N HIS A 125 3.02 6.07 10.69
CA HIS A 125 2.01 5.10 11.09
C HIS A 125 1.51 4.36 9.86
N CYS A 126 1.51 3.02 9.92
CA CYS A 126 1.21 2.14 8.79
C CYS A 126 -0.06 1.32 9.07
N LEU A 127 -1.06 1.43 8.19
CA LEU A 127 -2.36 0.73 8.22
C LEU A 127 -2.78 0.23 6.83
#